data_AF-A0A4R9WUW0-F1
#
_entry.id   AF-A0A4R9WUW0-F1
#
_cell.length_a   1.000
_cell.length_b   1.000
_cell.length_c   1.000
_cell.angle_alpha   90.00
_cell.angle_beta   90.00
_cell.angle_gamma   90.00
#
_symmetry.space_group_name_H-M   'P 1'
#
loop_
_entity.id
_entity.type
_entity.pdbx_description
1 polymer ?
#
loop_
_entity_poly.entity_id
_entity_poly.type
_entity_poly.pdbx_seq_one_letter_code
_entity_poly.pdbx_strand_id
1 'polypeptide(L)' 'MSIIDTRTPDAKRLIPGATGDWEVIIGLEVHAQVTSEAKLFSGASTSFGAAPNANVSLVDAAMPGMLPLINE' A
#
# COMPACT_ATOMS: atom_id res chain seq x y z
N MET A 1 2.60 -25.41 -9.53
CA MET A 1 1.86 -24.14 -9.62
C MET A 1 2.33 -23.44 -10.88
N SER A 2 1.65 -23.58 -12.02
CA SER A 2 2.01 -22.82 -13.22
C SER A 2 1.41 -21.43 -13.10
N ILE A 3 2.25 -20.39 -13.10
CA ILE A 3 1.77 -19.06 -13.49
C ILE A 3 1.31 -19.23 -14.95
N ILE A 4 0.01 -19.10 -15.18
CA ILE A 4 -0.52 -19.02 -16.54
C ILE A 4 -0.48 -17.53 -16.86
N ASP A 5 0.50 -17.13 -17.66
CA ASP A 5 0.51 -15.79 -18.23
C ASP A 5 -0.61 -15.70 -19.28
N THR A 6 -1.62 -14.89 -19.00
CA THR A 6 -2.78 -14.69 -19.88
C THR A 6 -2.54 -13.60 -20.93
N ARG A 7 -1.37 -12.95 -20.92
CA ARG A 7 -1.04 -11.85 -21.82
C ARG A 7 -0.58 -12.40 -23.18
N THR A 8 -0.86 -11.64 -24.24
CA THR A 8 -0.23 -11.87 -25.56
C THR A 8 1.14 -11.20 -25.56
N PRO A 9 2.25 -11.94 -25.78
CA PRO A 9 3.58 -11.35 -25.83
C PRO A 9 3.72 -10.34 -26.98
N ASP A 10 4.28 -9.16 -26.70
CA ASP A 10 4.67 -8.18 -27.72
C ASP A 10 6.15 -8.36 -28.06
N ALA A 11 6.44 -8.82 -29.27
CA ALA A 11 7.79 -9.06 -29.75
C ALA A 11 8.70 -7.81 -29.69
N LYS A 12 8.13 -6.59 -29.70
CA LYS A 12 8.91 -5.34 -29.59
C LYS A 12 9.45 -5.07 -28.19
N ARG A 13 8.92 -5.74 -27.17
CA ARG A 13 9.32 -5.60 -25.76
C ARG A 13 10.33 -6.65 -25.31
N LEU A 14 10.70 -7.56 -26.21
CA LEU A 14 11.70 -8.57 -25.95
C LEU A 14 13.11 -7.96 -26.00
N ILE A 15 13.95 -8.43 -25.09
CA ILE A 15 15.33 -8.01 -24.92
C ILE A 15 16.22 -9.24 -25.21
N PRO A 16 17.24 -9.12 -26.06
CA PRO A 16 18.11 -10.24 -26.37
C PRO A 16 18.95 -10.62 -25.14
N GLY A 17 18.95 -11.90 -24.79
CA GLY A 17 19.79 -12.49 -23.76
C GLY A 17 20.68 -13.61 -24.31
N ALA A 18 21.60 -14.10 -23.48
CA ALA A 18 22.53 -15.15 -23.88
C ALA A 18 21.85 -16.49 -24.26
N THR A 19 20.62 -16.71 -23.80
CA THR A 19 19.85 -17.94 -23.97
C THR A 19 18.59 -17.79 -24.83
N GLY A 20 18.32 -16.58 -25.33
CA GLY A 20 17.11 -16.25 -26.09
C GLY A 20 16.58 -14.86 -25.79
N ASP A 21 15.43 -14.54 -26.36
CA ASP A 21 14.72 -13.28 -26.15
C ASP A 21 13.88 -13.31 -24.86
N TRP A 22 13.96 -12.26 -24.05
CA TRP A 22 13.33 -12.18 -22.72
C TRP A 22 12.43 -10.95 -22.57
N GLU A 23 11.30 -11.08 -21.87
CA GLU A 23 10.47 -9.95 -21.46
C GLU A 23 10.74 -9.61 -19.99
N VAL A 24 10.93 -8.32 -19.68
CA VAL A 24 11.12 -7.86 -18.29
C VAL A 24 9.77 -7.50 -17.68
N ILE A 25 9.35 -8.25 -16.66
CA ILE A 25 8.10 -8.04 -15.93
C ILE A 25 8.42 -7.55 -14.51
N ILE A 26 7.99 -6.33 -14.20
CA ILE A 26 8.21 -5.69 -12.90
C ILE A 26 6.85 -5.28 -12.33
N GLY A 27 6.59 -5.67 -11.09
CA GLY A 27 5.48 -5.16 -10.29
C GLY A 27 6.01 -4.19 -9.24
N LEU A 28 5.28 -3.09 -9.01
CA LEU A 28 5.58 -2.13 -7.96
C LEU A 28 4.39 -2.05 -7.00
N GLU A 29 4.67 -2.09 -5.69
CA GLU A 29 3.71 -1.79 -4.63
C GLU A 29 4.14 -0.49 -3.96
N VAL A 30 3.27 0.52 -3.98
CA VAL A 30 3.60 1.88 -3.50
C VAL A 30 2.62 2.26 -2.40
N HIS A 31 3.15 2.59 -1.22
CA HIS A 31 2.39 3.17 -0.12
C HIS A 31 2.71 4.66 -0.01
N ALA A 32 1.67 5.50 -0.12
CA ALA A 32 1.78 6.95 0.06
C ALA A 32 0.87 7.38 1.23
N GLN A 33 1.44 8.10 2.19
CA GLN A 33 0.68 8.62 3.32
C GLN A 33 -0.12 9.85 2.89
N VAL A 34 -1.44 9.81 3.09
CA VAL A 34 -2.32 10.97 2.85
C VAL A 34 -2.01 12.05 3.90
N THR A 35 -1.83 13.29 3.44
CA THR A 35 -1.65 14.45 4.30
C THR A 35 -3.00 14.93 4.85
N SER A 36 -3.52 14.23 5.86
CA SER A 36 -4.74 14.58 6.58
C SER A 36 -4.44 15.00 8.01
N GLU A 37 -5.28 15.84 8.62
CA GLU A 37 -5.08 16.25 10.04
C GLU A 37 -5.41 15.12 11.03
N ALA A 38 -6.38 14.26 10.67
CA ALA A 38 -6.84 13.12 11.46
C ALA A 38 -6.62 11.78 10.73
N LYS A 39 -6.55 10.69 11.49
CA LYS A 39 -6.43 9.32 10.94
C LYS A 39 -7.67 8.93 10.13
N LEU A 40 -7.52 7.90 9.29
CA LEU A 40 -8.57 7.46 8.37
C LEU A 40 -9.87 7.04 9.06
N PHE A 41 -9.78 6.47 10.27
CA PHE A 41 -10.93 5.90 10.99
C PHE A 41 -11.18 6.50 12.38
N SER A 42 -10.37 7.50 12.77
CA SER A 42 -10.44 8.10 14.11
C SER A 42 -9.99 9.57 14.08
N GLY A 43 -10.44 10.35 15.06
CA GLY A 43 -10.07 11.76 15.19
C GLY A 43 -8.65 12.02 15.71
N ALA A 44 -7.80 11.00 15.87
CA ALA A 44 -6.44 11.19 16.38
C ALA A 44 -5.54 11.84 15.32
N SER A 45 -4.59 12.69 15.76
CA SER A 45 -3.69 13.42 14.86
C SER A 45 -2.74 12.48 14.10
N THR A 46 -2.44 12.83 12.85
CA THR A 46 -1.39 12.19 12.02
C THR A 46 -0.01 12.85 12.16
N SER A 47 0.09 13.90 12.98
CA SER A 47 1.31 14.70 13.14
C SER A 47 2.50 13.84 13.62
N PHE A 48 3.66 14.11 13.03
CA PHE A 48 4.91 13.44 13.37
C PHE A 48 5.56 14.05 14.62
N GLY A 49 6.32 13.25 15.37
CA GLY A 49 7.18 13.72 16.47
C GLY A 49 6.54 13.75 17.85
N ALA A 50 5.30 13.29 18.00
CA ALA A 50 4.66 13.15 19.30
C ALA A 50 5.29 12.03 20.15
N ALA A 51 5.11 12.12 21.47
CA ALA A 51 5.54 11.05 22.39
C ALA A 51 4.81 9.72 22.10
N PRO A 52 5.37 8.57 22.52
CA PRO A 52 4.71 7.28 22.36
C PRO A 52 3.29 7.28 22.93
N ASN A 53 2.34 6.78 22.15
CA ASN A 53 0.90 6.72 22.48
C ASN A 53 0.21 8.08 22.72
N ALA A 54 0.82 9.20 22.36
CA ALA A 54 0.20 10.52 22.53
C ALA A 54 -0.92 10.79 21.50
N ASN A 55 -0.78 10.28 20.27
CA ASN A 55 -1.75 10.42 19.18
C ASN A 55 -2.56 9.13 18.99
N VAL A 56 -3.21 8.63 20.05
CA VAL A 56 -3.98 7.36 20.03
C VAL A 56 -5.37 7.58 20.62
N SER A 57 -6.40 7.24 19.85
CA SER A 57 -7.79 7.16 20.32
C SER A 57 -8.16 5.74 20.75
N LEU A 58 -9.34 5.56 21.35
CA LEU A 58 -9.86 4.23 21.69
C LEU A 58 -10.07 3.35 20.45
N VAL A 59 -10.40 3.94 19.29
CA VAL A 59 -10.48 3.22 18.00
C VAL A 59 -9.11 2.70 17.59
N ASP A 60 -8.07 3.54 17.70
CA ASP A 60 -6.70 3.16 17.34
C ASP A 60 -6.13 2.09 18.27
N ALA A 61 -6.53 2.12 19.55
CA ALA A 61 -6.18 1.12 20.55
C ALA A 61 -7.04 -0.15 20.46
N ALA A 62 -7.96 -0.24 19.48
CA ALA A 62 -8.88 -1.36 19.29
C ALA A 62 -9.67 -1.73 20.56
N MET A 63 -10.09 -0.72 21.32
CA MET A 63 -10.83 -0.95 22.55
C MET A 63 -12.21 -1.57 22.25
N PRO A 64 -12.71 -2.49 23.10
CA PRO A 64 -14.00 -3.15 22.88
C PRO A 64 -15.15 -2.15 22.74
N GLY A 65 -15.98 -2.34 21.72
CA GLY A 65 -17.17 -1.50 21.48
C GLY A 65 -16.92 -0.23 20.66
N MET A 66 -15.67 0.04 20.25
CA MET A 66 -15.36 1.16 19.37
C MET A 66 -15.70 0.86 17.91
N LEU A 67 -16.24 1.84 17.20
CA LEU A 67 -16.59 1.76 15.78
C LEU A 67 -15.75 2.76 14.96
N PRO A 68 -15.25 2.37 13.77
CA PRO A 68 -14.50 3.27 12.89
C PRO A 68 -15.44 4.24 12.17
N LEU A 69 -14.98 5.48 11.98
CA LEU A 69 -15.65 6.48 11.14
C LEU A 69 -14.69 6.99 10.08
N ILE A 70 -15.07 6.88 8.81
CA ILE A 70 -14.22 7.33 7.69
C ILE A 70 -13.99 8.84 7.73
N ASN A 71 -12.76 9.26 7.48
CA ASN A 71 -12.40 10.67 7.35
C ASN A 71 -12.93 11.25 6.02
N GLU A 72 -13.39 12.51 6.04
CA GLU A 72 -13.98 13.24 4.89
C GLU A 72 -12.92 13.97 4.05
#